data_AF-A0A7S3SJN0-F1
#
_entry.id   AF-A0A7S3SJN0-F1
#
_cell.length_a   1.000
_cell.length_b   1.000
_cell.length_c   1.000
_cell.angle_alpha   90.00
_cell.angle_beta   90.00
_cell.angle_gamma   90.00
#
_symmetry.space_group_name_H-M   'P 1'
#
loop_
_entity.id
_entity.type
_entity.pdbx_description
1 polymer ?
#
loop_
_entity_poly.entity_id
_entity_poly.type
_entity_poly.pdbx_seq_one_letter_code
_entity_poly.pdbx_strand_id
1 'polypeptide(L)'
;AVLNDSDRIAPYCASGAQMTIALCTQKVCQDLNSGIPTRQLEALGHLAELGVKGGGGSIDAVSAQLEHRIPFVQLAAVSTLPKVAERGNARAVNAVLERLEHSSAEVRLMAVRALAAVAATRDAHAMDAVIGMLDDS
;
A
#
# COMPACT_ATOMS: atom_id res chain seq x y z
N ALA A 1 49.83 -10.77 -5.50
CA ALA A 1 48.62 -9.94 -5.49
C ALA A 1 47.42 -10.88 -5.44
N VAL A 2 46.91 -11.13 -4.23
CA VAL A 2 45.75 -12.01 -4.01
C VAL A 2 44.52 -11.16 -4.28
N LEU A 3 43.81 -11.45 -5.37
CA LEU A 3 42.53 -10.80 -5.66
C LEU A 3 41.52 -11.32 -4.65
N ASN A 4 40.97 -10.41 -3.87
CA ASN A 4 40.01 -10.66 -2.82
C ASN A 4 38.69 -11.11 -3.45
N ASP A 5 38.36 -12.41 -3.35
CA ASP A 5 37.09 -12.97 -3.86
C ASP A 5 35.85 -12.31 -3.23
N SER A 6 36.00 -11.57 -2.13
CA SER A 6 34.92 -10.80 -1.49
C SER A 6 34.35 -9.69 -2.37
N ASP A 7 35.12 -9.13 -3.31
CA ASP A 7 34.65 -7.99 -4.13
C ASP A 7 33.81 -8.43 -5.34
N ARG A 8 33.82 -9.72 -5.69
CA ARG A 8 33.05 -10.26 -6.84
C ARG A 8 31.66 -10.79 -6.46
N ILE A 9 31.37 -10.95 -5.17
CA ILE A 9 30.09 -11.51 -4.66
C ILE A 9 29.07 -10.41 -4.33
N ALA A 10 29.52 -9.18 -4.07
CA ALA A 10 28.66 -8.05 -3.73
C ALA A 10 27.55 -7.75 -4.76
N PRO A 11 27.77 -7.77 -6.09
CA PRO A 11 26.69 -7.52 -7.05
C PRO A 11 25.67 -8.66 -7.12
N TYR A 12 26.08 -9.91 -6.84
CA TYR A 12 25.18 -11.06 -6.80
C TYR A 12 24.31 -11.08 -5.54
N CYS A 13 24.83 -10.65 -4.38
CA CYS A 13 24.04 -10.49 -3.16
C CYS A 13 22.96 -9.41 -3.30
N ALA A 14 23.26 -8.30 -3.99
CA ALA A 14 22.26 -7.26 -4.25
C ALA A 14 21.14 -7.73 -5.20
N SER A 15 21.50 -8.44 -6.28
CA SER A 15 20.52 -8.99 -7.23
C SER A 15 19.69 -10.14 -6.64
N GLY A 16 20.31 -11.02 -5.83
CA GLY A 16 19.62 -12.12 -5.15
C GLY A 16 18.67 -11.61 -4.07
N ALA A 17 19.08 -10.61 -3.27
CA ALA A 17 18.20 -9.95 -2.31
C ALA A 17 17.03 -9.23 -3.00
N GLN A 18 17.28 -8.51 -4.12
CA GLN A 18 16.22 -7.89 -4.92
C GLN A 18 15.26 -8.91 -5.53
N MET A 19 15.78 -10.03 -6.06
CA MET A 19 14.95 -11.09 -6.65
C MET A 19 14.14 -11.83 -5.58
N THR A 20 14.70 -12.01 -4.38
CA THR A 20 14.00 -12.58 -3.23
C THR A 20 12.91 -11.64 -2.74
N ILE A 21 13.19 -10.33 -2.63
CA ILE A 21 12.19 -9.31 -2.28
C ILE A 21 11.06 -9.28 -3.31
N ALA A 22 11.36 -9.34 -4.61
CA ALA A 22 10.34 -9.36 -5.67
C ALA A 22 9.46 -10.63 -5.65
N LEU A 23 10.04 -11.80 -5.36
CA LEU A 23 9.28 -13.04 -5.18
C LEU A 23 8.41 -13.00 -3.91
N CYS A 24 8.95 -12.45 -2.82
CA CYS A 24 8.21 -12.24 -1.58
C CYS A 24 7.04 -11.27 -1.77
N THR A 25 7.22 -10.15 -2.48
CA THR A 25 6.12 -9.21 -2.75
C THR A 25 5.05 -9.84 -3.65
N GLN A 26 5.43 -10.69 -4.62
CA GLN A 26 4.45 -11.41 -5.44
C GLN A 26 3.62 -12.41 -4.63
N LYS A 27 4.25 -13.19 -3.74
CA LYS A 27 3.53 -14.11 -2.84
C LYS A 27 2.58 -13.36 -1.91
N VAL A 28 3.04 -12.25 -1.34
CA VAL A 28 2.24 -11.39 -0.45
C VAL A 28 1.05 -10.76 -1.21
N CYS A 29 1.24 -10.35 -2.46
CA CYS A 29 0.15 -9.86 -3.31
C CYS A 29 -0.87 -10.98 -3.65
N GLN A 30 -0.42 -12.22 -3.85
CA GLN A 30 -1.34 -13.35 -4.04
C GLN A 30 -2.16 -13.64 -2.77
N ASP A 31 -1.54 -13.53 -1.59
CA ASP A 31 -2.23 -13.76 -0.32
C ASP A 31 -3.27 -12.67 -0.02
N LEU A 32 -3.01 -11.41 -0.43
CA LEU A 32 -4.01 -10.31 -0.42
C LEU A 32 -5.22 -10.57 -1.32
N ASN A 33 -5.01 -11.27 -2.43
CA ASN A 33 -6.06 -11.61 -3.39
C ASN A 33 -6.71 -12.98 -3.10
N SER A 34 -6.31 -13.67 -2.04
CA SER A 34 -6.79 -15.03 -1.74
C SER A 34 -8.27 -15.10 -1.33
N GLY A 35 -8.88 -13.96 -0.97
CA GLY A 35 -10.22 -13.89 -0.40
C GLY A 35 -10.35 -14.52 1.00
N ILE A 36 -9.22 -14.97 1.58
CA ILE A 36 -9.14 -15.55 2.91
C ILE A 36 -8.69 -14.45 3.88
N PRO A 37 -9.55 -14.04 4.84
CA PRO A 37 -9.29 -12.85 5.66
C PRO A 37 -8.02 -12.94 6.50
N THR A 38 -7.71 -14.12 7.03
CA THR A 38 -6.50 -14.33 7.82
C THR A 38 -5.24 -14.13 6.99
N ARG A 39 -5.21 -14.66 5.76
CA ARG A 39 -4.08 -14.48 4.83
C ARG A 39 -3.91 -13.03 4.40
N GLN A 40 -5.04 -12.33 4.19
CA GLN A 40 -5.01 -10.90 3.86
C GLN A 40 -4.42 -10.08 5.00
N LEU A 41 -4.80 -10.35 6.25
CA LEU A 41 -4.25 -9.67 7.42
C LEU A 41 -2.76 -9.93 7.60
N GLU A 42 -2.32 -11.19 7.45
CA GLU A 42 -0.89 -11.55 7.49
C GLU A 42 -0.11 -10.84 6.38
N ALA A 43 -0.64 -10.84 5.17
CA ALA A 43 -0.02 -10.18 4.03
C ALA A 43 0.08 -8.65 4.22
N LEU A 44 -0.97 -8.00 4.76
CA LEU A 44 -0.93 -6.58 5.14
C LEU A 44 0.11 -6.31 6.23
N GLY A 45 0.32 -7.24 7.16
CA GLY A 45 1.36 -7.19 8.18
C GLY A 45 2.76 -7.23 7.57
N HIS A 46 3.02 -8.20 6.68
CA HIS A 46 4.32 -8.29 5.98
C HIS A 46 4.59 -7.05 5.12
N LEU A 47 3.59 -6.50 4.43
CA LEU A 47 3.75 -5.25 3.68
C LEU A 47 4.07 -4.06 4.61
N ALA A 48 3.42 -3.99 5.77
CA ALA A 48 3.71 -2.96 6.76
C ALA A 48 5.16 -3.03 7.27
N GLU A 49 5.73 -4.22 7.43
CA GLU A 49 7.13 -4.43 7.84
C GLU A 49 8.12 -4.09 6.73
N LEU A 50 7.81 -4.44 5.48
CA LEU A 50 8.63 -4.08 4.32
C LEU A 50 8.60 -2.57 4.07
N GLY A 51 7.49 -1.92 4.41
CA GLY A 51 7.25 -0.49 4.19
C GLY A 51 7.45 -0.09 2.72
N VAL A 52 8.07 1.06 2.48
CA VAL A 52 8.33 1.58 1.12
C VAL A 52 9.19 0.65 0.25
N LYS A 53 9.94 -0.29 0.87
CA LYS A 53 10.74 -1.28 0.13
C LYS A 53 9.89 -2.35 -0.55
N GLY A 54 8.60 -2.46 -0.21
CA GLY A 54 7.64 -3.33 -0.88
C GLY A 54 7.32 -2.91 -2.33
N GLY A 55 7.73 -1.71 -2.73
CA GLY A 55 7.56 -1.19 -4.10
C GLY A 55 6.12 -0.81 -4.45
N GLY A 56 5.94 -0.25 -5.64
CA GLY A 56 4.64 0.31 -6.08
C GLY A 56 3.49 -0.69 -6.14
N GLY A 57 3.76 -1.98 -6.41
CA GLY A 57 2.74 -3.02 -6.40
C GLY A 57 2.09 -3.24 -5.03
N SER A 58 2.82 -2.91 -3.94
CA SER A 58 2.28 -2.99 -2.58
C SER A 58 1.24 -1.90 -2.33
N ILE A 59 1.39 -0.72 -2.92
CA ILE A 59 0.43 0.39 -2.78
C ILE A 59 -0.90 -0.02 -3.41
N ASP A 60 -0.88 -0.50 -4.66
CA ASP A 60 -2.10 -0.89 -5.36
C ASP A 60 -2.83 -2.03 -4.63
N ALA A 61 -2.07 -3.04 -4.18
CA ALA A 61 -2.62 -4.19 -3.48
C ALA A 61 -3.25 -3.81 -2.13
N VAL A 62 -2.63 -2.90 -1.37
CA VAL A 62 -3.20 -2.38 -0.12
C VAL A 62 -4.42 -1.51 -0.40
N SER A 63 -4.36 -0.61 -1.38
CA SER A 63 -5.48 0.27 -1.74
C SER A 63 -6.70 -0.52 -2.20
N ALA A 64 -6.53 -1.66 -2.85
CA ALA A 64 -7.65 -2.55 -3.21
C ALA A 64 -8.38 -3.13 -1.98
N GLN A 65 -7.68 -3.31 -0.85
CA GLN A 65 -8.30 -3.81 0.39
C GLN A 65 -9.18 -2.78 1.10
N LEU A 66 -9.20 -1.51 0.66
CA LEU A 66 -10.15 -0.50 1.16
C LEU A 66 -11.60 -0.84 0.77
N GLU A 67 -11.79 -1.61 -0.29
CA GLU A 67 -13.09 -2.09 -0.78
C GLU A 67 -13.48 -3.44 -0.17
N HIS A 68 -12.67 -3.98 0.74
CA HIS A 68 -12.88 -5.32 1.28
C HIS A 68 -14.16 -5.40 2.14
N ARG A 69 -14.99 -6.43 1.96
CA ARG A 69 -16.25 -6.62 2.70
C ARG A 69 -16.11 -6.84 4.21
N ILE A 70 -14.89 -7.04 4.71
CA ILE A 70 -14.61 -7.34 6.12
C ILE A 70 -13.97 -6.11 6.75
N PRO A 71 -14.61 -5.49 7.76
CA PRO A 71 -14.14 -4.26 8.37
C PRO A 71 -12.70 -4.34 8.91
N PHE A 72 -12.32 -5.48 9.49
CA PHE A 72 -10.96 -5.67 10.00
C PHE A 72 -9.88 -5.59 8.91
N VAL A 73 -10.16 -6.10 7.71
CA VAL A 73 -9.24 -6.06 6.57
C VAL A 73 -9.14 -4.63 6.02
N GLN A 74 -10.26 -3.91 5.92
CA GLN A 74 -10.27 -2.51 5.51
C GLN A 74 -9.47 -1.63 6.48
N LEU A 75 -9.67 -1.78 7.79
CA LEU A 75 -8.94 -1.02 8.81
C LEU A 75 -7.44 -1.32 8.79
N ALA A 76 -7.07 -2.58 8.57
CA ALA A 76 -5.68 -2.97 8.39
C ALA A 76 -5.09 -2.29 7.14
N ALA A 77 -5.83 -2.25 6.03
CA ALA A 77 -5.40 -1.58 4.80
C ALA A 77 -5.16 -0.07 5.01
N VAL A 78 -6.09 0.63 5.67
CA VAL A 78 -5.93 2.05 6.06
C VAL A 78 -4.66 2.26 6.90
N SER A 79 -4.36 1.32 7.80
CA SER A 79 -3.20 1.40 8.70
C SER A 79 -1.87 1.02 8.01
N THR A 80 -1.92 0.20 6.97
CA THR A 80 -0.74 -0.25 6.21
C THR A 80 -0.36 0.73 5.12
N LEU A 81 -1.32 1.40 4.47
CA LEU A 81 -1.07 2.33 3.37
C LEU A 81 0.00 3.41 3.67
N PRO A 82 -0.01 4.12 4.82
CA PRO A 82 1.04 5.11 5.14
C PRO A 82 2.39 4.49 5.49
N LYS A 83 2.50 3.17 5.64
CA LYS A 83 3.78 2.47 5.88
C LYS A 83 4.45 2.09 4.56
N VAL A 84 3.64 1.76 3.54
CA VAL A 84 4.11 1.36 2.21
C VAL A 84 4.26 2.53 1.23
N ALA A 85 3.74 3.70 1.58
CA ALA A 85 3.82 4.91 0.78
C ALA A 85 4.32 6.10 1.62
N GLU A 86 5.26 6.85 1.07
CA GLU A 86 5.65 8.15 1.64
C GLU A 86 4.47 9.12 1.62
N ARG A 87 4.41 10.07 2.56
CA ARG A 87 3.38 11.12 2.54
C ARG A 87 3.48 11.91 1.24
N GLY A 88 2.34 12.14 0.59
CA GLY A 88 2.27 12.80 -0.71
C GLY A 88 2.66 11.91 -1.88
N ASN A 89 2.83 10.59 -1.68
CA ASN A 89 3.07 9.67 -2.79
C ASN A 89 1.87 9.70 -3.76
N ALA A 90 2.10 10.24 -4.96
CA ALA A 90 1.05 10.46 -5.95
C ALA A 90 0.28 9.17 -6.31
N ARG A 91 0.96 8.01 -6.33
CA ARG A 91 0.30 6.72 -6.61
C ARG A 91 -0.67 6.34 -5.50
N ALA A 92 -0.25 6.48 -4.24
CA ALA A 92 -1.11 6.21 -3.10
C ALA A 92 -2.27 7.20 -3.01
N VAL A 93 -2.01 8.49 -3.22
CA VAL A 93 -3.06 9.53 -3.24
C VAL A 93 -4.08 9.24 -4.34
N ASN A 94 -3.66 9.04 -5.58
CA ASN A 94 -4.58 8.76 -6.70
C ASN A 94 -5.40 7.49 -6.46
N ALA A 95 -4.76 6.41 -6.00
CA ALA A 95 -5.47 5.17 -5.70
C ALA A 95 -6.54 5.37 -4.60
N VAL A 96 -6.30 6.23 -3.61
CA VAL A 96 -7.30 6.56 -2.59
C VAL A 96 -8.41 7.47 -3.13
N LEU A 97 -8.06 8.45 -3.97
CA LEU A 97 -9.03 9.35 -4.61
C LEU A 97 -10.05 8.56 -5.46
N GLU A 98 -9.60 7.54 -6.20
CA GLU A 98 -10.50 6.64 -6.95
C GLU A 98 -11.57 5.98 -6.05
N ARG A 99 -11.24 5.66 -4.78
CA ARG A 99 -12.21 5.08 -3.83
C ARG A 99 -13.13 6.12 -3.19
N LEU A 100 -12.83 7.41 -3.29
CA LEU A 100 -13.78 8.46 -2.87
C LEU A 100 -14.97 8.57 -3.83
N GLU A 101 -14.82 8.16 -5.08
CA GLU A 101 -15.89 8.11 -6.07
C GLU A 101 -16.74 6.81 -5.98
N HIS A 102 -16.42 5.93 -5.02
CA HIS A 102 -17.09 4.64 -4.89
C HIS A 102 -18.55 4.79 -4.41
N SER A 103 -19.45 3.97 -4.96
CA SER A 103 -20.89 4.02 -4.66
C SER A 103 -21.24 3.73 -3.19
N SER A 104 -20.50 2.81 -2.55
CA SER A 104 -20.64 2.50 -1.12
C SER A 104 -20.07 3.61 -0.22
N ALA A 105 -20.92 4.16 0.65
CA ALA A 105 -20.52 5.15 1.66
C ALA A 105 -19.47 4.63 2.65
N GLU A 106 -19.47 3.32 2.94
CA GLU A 106 -18.47 2.70 3.81
C GLU A 106 -17.08 2.72 3.17
N VAL A 107 -17.00 2.43 1.87
CA VAL A 107 -15.74 2.52 1.11
C VAL A 107 -15.25 3.95 1.05
N ARG A 108 -16.14 4.91 0.76
CA ARG A 108 -15.78 6.34 0.77
C ARG A 108 -15.23 6.78 2.13
N LEU A 109 -15.85 6.35 3.23
CA LEU A 109 -15.35 6.63 4.58
C LEU A 109 -13.95 6.05 4.82
N MET A 110 -13.68 4.83 4.36
CA MET A 110 -12.34 4.24 4.47
C MET A 110 -11.32 5.00 3.62
N ALA A 111 -11.71 5.43 2.42
CA ALA A 111 -10.88 6.25 1.56
C ALA A 111 -10.54 7.61 2.20
N VAL A 112 -11.50 8.29 2.83
CA VAL A 112 -11.23 9.55 3.58
C VAL A 112 -10.20 9.31 4.70
N ARG A 113 -10.35 8.22 5.46
CA ARG A 113 -9.39 7.86 6.52
C ARG A 113 -8.00 7.57 5.96
N ALA A 114 -7.92 6.84 4.86
CA ALA A 114 -6.67 6.56 4.17
C ALA A 114 -6.02 7.84 3.63
N LEU A 115 -6.82 8.75 3.04
CA LEU A 115 -6.35 10.01 2.48
C LEU A 115 -5.71 10.89 3.56
N ALA A 116 -6.33 10.99 4.74
CA ALA A 116 -5.75 11.71 5.87
C ALA A 116 -4.38 11.16 6.31
N ALA A 117 -4.15 9.85 6.10
CA ALA A 117 -2.89 9.19 6.44
C ALA A 117 -1.80 9.39 5.37
N VAL A 118 -2.16 9.45 4.09
CA VAL A 118 -1.20 9.49 2.98
C VAL A 118 -1.02 10.85 2.30
N ALA A 119 -1.97 11.79 2.44
CA ALA A 119 -1.87 13.10 1.82
C ALA A 119 -0.70 13.93 2.39
N ALA A 120 -0.09 14.74 1.53
CA ALA A 120 0.87 15.74 1.96
C ALA A 120 0.16 16.83 2.79
N THR A 121 0.88 17.42 3.74
CA THR A 121 0.38 18.60 4.46
C THR A 121 0.21 19.72 3.43
N ARG A 122 -1.05 20.11 3.12
CA ARG A 122 -1.46 21.07 2.07
C ARG A 122 -1.62 20.49 0.65
N ASP A 123 -1.94 19.21 0.53
CA ASP A 123 -2.41 18.66 -0.74
C ASP A 123 -3.79 19.24 -1.10
N ALA A 124 -3.82 20.22 -2.01
CA ALA A 124 -5.05 20.89 -2.44
C ALA A 124 -6.02 19.90 -3.09
N HIS A 125 -5.52 18.91 -3.84
CA HIS A 125 -6.37 17.88 -4.44
C HIS A 125 -7.03 17.00 -3.38
N ALA A 126 -6.29 16.63 -2.34
CA ALA A 126 -6.86 15.88 -1.22
C ALA A 126 -7.94 16.69 -0.48
N MET A 127 -7.75 18.02 -0.34
CA MET A 127 -8.74 18.88 0.30
C MET A 127 -10.01 19.05 -0.56
N ASP A 128 -9.85 19.31 -1.85
CA ASP A 128 -10.98 19.47 -2.78
C ASP A 128 -11.82 18.20 -2.87
N ALA A 129 -11.18 17.02 -2.87
CA ALA A 129 -11.87 15.74 -2.87
C ALA A 129 -12.68 15.50 -1.58
N VAL A 130 -12.16 15.90 -0.42
CA VAL A 130 -12.90 15.83 0.86
C VAL A 130 -14.05 16.83 0.88
N ILE A 131 -13.87 18.03 0.32
CA ILE A 131 -14.93 19.05 0.22
C ILE A 131 -16.07 18.56 -0.68
N GLY A 132 -15.76 18.02 -1.87
CA GLY A 132 -16.78 17.49 -2.78
C GLY A 132 -17.62 16.38 -2.16
N MET A 133 -17.02 15.57 -1.28
CA MET A 133 -17.75 14.55 -0.51
C MET A 133 -18.72 15.09 0.54
N LEU A 134 -18.49 16.31 1.06
CA LEU A 134 -19.39 16.94 2.04
C LEU A 134 -20.63 17.54 1.36
N ASP A 135 -20.52 17.93 0.09
CA ASP A 135 -21.62 18.49 -0.70
C ASP A 135 -22.57 17.41 -1.25
N ASP A 136 -22.17 16.13 -1.25
CA ASP A 136 -22.98 14.97 -1.68
C ASP A 136 -23.95 14.42 -0.59
N SER A 137 -24.24 15.22 0.46
CA SER A 137 -25.11 14.85 1.60
C SER A 137 -26.52 15.41 1.51
#